data_AF-A0A4V6MKL7-F1
#
_entry.id   AF-A0A4V6MKL7-F1
#
_cell.length_a   1.000
_cell.length_b   1.000
_cell.length_c   1.000
_cell.angle_alpha   90.00
_cell.angle_beta   90.00
_cell.angle_gamma   90.00
#
_symmetry.space_group_name_H-M   'P 1'
#
loop_
_entity.id
_entity.type
_entity.pdbx_description
1 polymer ?
#
loop_
_entity_poly.entity_id
_entity_poly.type
_entity_poly.pdbx_seq_one_letter_code
_entity_poly.pdbx_strand_id
1 'polypeptide(L)' 'MIDPSAGDPDEHHTHQFRNDLNAMIMALHAQRYALERGDQAATLENLRRMERAVQRLLALVETRGAHPGRKKIG' A
#
# COMPACT_ATOMS: atom_id res chain seq x y z
N MET A 1 13.48 32.18 9.63
CA MET A 1 12.82 31.06 10.33
C MET A 1 12.76 29.92 9.32
N ILE A 2 13.48 28.82 9.57
CA ILE A 2 13.31 27.59 8.78
C ILE A 2 12.20 26.84 9.50
N ASP A 3 11.07 26.62 8.83
CA ASP A 3 9.98 25.82 9.35
C ASP A 3 10.44 24.35 9.49
N PRO A 4 10.44 23.75 10.70
CA PRO A 4 10.90 22.39 10.90
C PRO A 4 9.86 21.31 10.58
N SER A 5 8.76 21.62 9.88
CA SER A 5 7.69 20.64 9.61
C SER A 5 7.74 19.94 8.25
N ALA A 6 8.82 20.07 7.47
CA ALA A 6 9.00 19.23 6.29
C ALA A 6 9.46 17.82 6.71
N GLY A 7 8.56 17.06 7.32
CA GLY A 7 8.77 15.62 7.52
C GLY A 7 9.09 15.01 6.17
N ASP A 8 10.20 14.30 6.07
CA ASP A 8 10.75 13.87 4.80
C ASP A 8 9.68 13.09 4.01
N PRO A 9 9.36 13.48 2.76
CA PRO A 9 8.35 12.79 1.96
C PRO A 9 8.67 11.29 1.82
N ASP A 10 9.95 10.92 1.87
CA ASP A 10 10.40 9.53 1.86
C ASP A 10 10.01 8.74 3.12
N GLU A 11 9.98 9.36 4.31
CA GLU A 11 9.48 8.74 5.53
C GLU A 11 7.98 8.51 5.46
N HIS A 12 7.23 9.51 4.98
CA HIS A 12 5.79 9.40 4.79
C HIS A 12 5.41 8.28 3.82
N HIS A 13 6.10 8.19 2.66
CA HIS A 13 5.86 7.13 1.68
C HIS A 13 6.22 5.74 2.20
N THR A 14 7.31 5.62 2.97
CA THR A 14 7.73 4.34 3.56
C THR A 14 6.73 3.87 4.62
N HIS A 15 6.21 4.81 5.41
CA HIS A 15 5.17 4.52 6.41
C HIS A 15 3.85 4.11 5.74
N GLN A 16 3.46 4.77 4.66
CA GLN A 16 2.28 4.43 3.86
C GLN A 16 2.42 3.03 3.24
N PHE A 17 3.58 2.71 2.64
CA PHE A 17 3.87 1.39 2.08
C PHE A 17 3.72 0.28 3.13
N ARG A 18 4.31 0.48 4.32
CA ARG A 18 4.20 -0.48 5.43
C ARG A 18 2.76 -0.68 5.90
N ASN A 19 2.00 0.41 5.97
CA ASN A 19 0.59 0.36 6.35
C ASN A 19 -0.26 -0.43 5.33
N ASP A 20 -0.04 -0.19 4.04
CA ASP A 20 -0.74 -0.91 2.97
C ASP A 20 -0.38 -2.40 2.94
N LEU A 21 0.89 -2.77 3.19
CA LEU A 21 1.30 -4.17 3.36
C LEU A 21 0.62 -4.83 4.57
N ASN A 22 0.58 -4.16 5.73
CA ASN A 22 -0.11 -4.69 6.91
C ASN A 22 -1.60 -4.91 6.64
N ALA A 23 -2.26 -3.97 5.94
CA ALA A 23 -3.66 -4.11 5.56
C ALA A 23 -3.89 -5.31 4.63
N MET A 24 -2.98 -5.57 3.69
CA MET A 24 -3.03 -6.76 2.84
C MET A 24 -2.90 -8.06 3.64
N ILE A 25 -1.95 -8.14 4.57
CA ILE A 25 -1.76 -9.32 5.41
C ILE A 25 -3.04 -9.59 6.23
N MET A 26 -3.63 -8.56 6.83
CA MET A 26 -4.89 -8.70 7.56
C MET A 26 -6.04 -9.14 6.66
N ALA A 27 -6.15 -8.61 5.43
CA ALA A 27 -7.15 -9.03 4.47
C ALA A 27 -6.98 -10.51 4.06
N LEU A 28 -5.73 -10.99 3.89
CA LEU A 28 -5.44 -12.39 3.60
C LEU A 28 -5.88 -13.33 4.73
N HIS A 29 -5.63 -12.95 5.99
CA HIS A 29 -6.13 -13.71 7.13
C HIS A 29 -7.67 -13.75 7.17
N ALA A 30 -8.33 -12.61 6.95
CA ALA A 30 -9.79 -12.55 6.87
C ALA A 30 -10.37 -13.39 5.73
N GLN A 31 -9.68 -13.43 4.59
CA GLN A 31 -10.05 -14.24 3.43
C GLN A 31 -9.97 -15.73 3.72
N ARG A 32 -8.88 -16.18 4.35
CA ARG A 32 -8.73 -17.58 4.76
C ARG A 32 -9.87 -17.98 5.68
N TYR A 33 -10.19 -17.15 6.67
CA TYR A 33 -11.29 -17.40 7.59
C TYR A 33 -12.67 -17.44 6.89
N ALA A 34 -12.92 -16.52 5.95
CA ALA A 34 -14.15 -16.51 5.17
C ALA A 34 -14.32 -17.77 4.31
N LEU A 35 -13.23 -18.24 3.69
CA LEU A 35 -13.21 -19.48 2.92
C LEU A 35 -13.46 -20.72 3.78
N GLU A 36 -12.82 -20.81 4.95
CA GLU A 36 -13.02 -21.91 5.92
C GLU A 36 -14.49 -22.00 6.37
N ARG A 37 -15.22 -20.88 6.39
CA ARG A 37 -16.64 -20.80 6.77
C ARG A 37 -17.61 -20.89 5.59
N GLY A 38 -17.14 -20.93 4.35
CA GLY A 38 -17.98 -20.86 3.16
C GLY A 38 -18.72 -19.54 2.99
N ASP A 39 -18.26 -18.45 3.62
CA ASP A 39 -18.88 -17.13 3.52
C ASP A 39 -18.45 -16.44 2.22
N GLN A 40 -19.25 -16.63 1.17
CA GLN A 40 -18.99 -16.07 -0.16
C GLN A 40 -19.03 -14.54 -0.18
N ALA A 41 -19.88 -13.91 0.64
CA ALA A 41 -20.00 -12.46 0.69
C ALA A 41 -18.75 -11.82 1.30
N ALA A 42 -18.30 -12.37 2.45
CA ALA A 42 -17.06 -11.94 3.07
C ALA A 42 -15.84 -12.20 2.17
N THR A 43 -15.83 -13.34 1.47
CA THR A 43 -14.79 -13.69 0.48
C THR A 43 -14.68 -12.62 -0.61
N LEU A 44 -15.80 -12.25 -1.25
CA LEU A 44 -15.80 -11.24 -2.31
C LEU A 44 -15.37 -9.86 -1.80
N GLU A 45 -15.81 -9.47 -0.60
CA GLU A 45 -15.42 -8.18 -0.01
C GLU A 45 -13.93 -8.13 0.35
N ASN A 46 -13.38 -9.21 0.90
CA ASN A 46 -11.96 -9.32 1.20
C ASN A 46 -11.11 -9.24 -0.07
N LEU A 47 -11.54 -9.90 -1.17
CA LEU A 47 -10.87 -9.79 -2.47
C LEU A 47 -10.86 -8.35 -2.99
N ARG A 48 -11.99 -7.63 -2.92
CA ARG A 48 -12.05 -6.21 -3.32
C ARG A 48 -11.14 -5.33 -2.47
N ARG A 49 -11.01 -5.61 -1.17
CA ARG A 49 -10.08 -4.89 -0.29
C ARG A 49 -8.63 -5.12 -0.68
N MET A 50 -8.27 -6.36 -1.01
CA MET A 50 -6.93 -6.70 -1.50
C MET A 50 -6.64 -6.01 -2.83
N GLU A 51 -7.58 -6.03 -3.78
CA GLU A 51 -7.44 -5.36 -5.07
C GLU A 51 -7.16 -3.86 -4.91
N ARG A 52 -7.94 -3.17 -4.06
CA ARG A 52 -7.69 -1.75 -3.76
C ARG A 52 -6.33 -1.50 -3.10
N ALA A 53 -5.88 -2.40 -2.24
CA ALA A 53 -4.56 -2.27 -1.60
C ALA A 53 -3.42 -2.46 -2.61
N VAL A 54 -3.55 -3.45 -3.50
CA VAL A 54 -2.59 -3.68 -4.59
C VAL A 54 -2.55 -2.48 -5.54
N GLN A 55 -3.69 -1.90 -5.91
CA GLN A 55 -3.73 -0.69 -6.74
C GLN A 55 -3.01 0.50 -6.08
N ARG A 56 -3.17 0.70 -4.76
CA ARG A 56 -2.43 1.76 -4.03
C ARG A 56 -0.93 1.50 -4.00
N LEU A 57 -0.52 0.24 -3.77
CA LEU A 57 0.90 -0.13 -3.80
C LEU A 57 1.50 0.04 -5.19
N LEU A 58 0.78 -0.35 -6.25
CA LEU A 58 1.20 -0.13 -7.63
C LEU A 58 1.37 1.37 -7.92
N ALA A 59 0.41 2.21 -7.53
CA ALA A 59 0.54 3.67 -7.68
C ALA A 59 1.75 4.23 -6.92
N LEU A 60 2.06 3.72 -5.72
CA LEU A 60 3.24 4.11 -4.94
C LEU A 60 4.56 3.66 -5.61
N VAL A 61 4.56 2.50 -6.27
CA VAL A 61 5.72 2.00 -7.02
C VAL A 61 5.87 2.73 -8.35
N GLU A 62 4.79 3.00 -9.08
CA GLU A 62 4.77 3.74 -10.33
C GLU A 62 5.19 5.20 -10.13
N THR A 63 4.73 5.86 -9.06
CA THR A 63 5.22 7.21 -8.72
C THR A 63 6.72 7.24 -8.43
N ARG A 64 7.30 6.13 -7.94
CA ARG A 64 8.75 5.96 -7.80
C ARG A 64 9.46 5.56 -9.10
N GLY A 65 8.84 4.73 -9.94
CA GLY A 65 9.39 4.23 -11.21
C GLY A 65 9.26 5.23 -12.38
N ALA A 66 8.25 6.11 -12.35
CA ALA A 66 7.98 7.16 -13.32
C ALA A 66 8.87 8.41 -13.14
N HIS A 67 9.81 8.36 -12.20
CA HIS A 67 10.99 9.22 -12.18
C HIS A 67 12.25 8.47 -12.65
N PRO A 68 12.37 8.04 -13.93
CA PRO A 68 13.58 7.39 -14.44
C PRO A 68 14.74 8.39 -14.69
N GLY A 69 14.81 9.54 -14.00
CA GLY A 69 15.69 10.62 -14.47
C GLY A 69 15.92 11.85 -13.59
N ARG A 70 15.90 11.77 -12.25
CA ARG A 70 16.53 12.87 -11.50
C ARG A 70 18.04 12.68 -11.52
N LYS A 71 18.65 13.13 -12.62
CA LYS A 71 20.08 13.45 -12.72
C LYS A 71 20.51 14.25 -11.47
N LYS A 72 21.23 13.61 -10.58
CA LYS A 72 22.40 14.16 -9.88
C LYS A 72 23.49 13.15 -10.26
N ILE A 73 24.65 13.50 -10.79
CA ILE A 73 25.58 14.57 -10.41
C ILE A 73 26.36 14.93 -11.70
N GLY A 74 27.03 16.09 -11.71
CA GLY A 74 28.24 16.23 -12.52
C GLY A 74 29.36 15.30 -12.06
#